data_AF-A0AAD9Q9N6-F1
#
_entry.id   AF-A0AAD9Q9N6-F1
#
_cell.length_a   1.000
_cell.length_b   1.000
_cell.length_c   1.000
_cell.angle_alpha   90.00
_cell.angle_beta   90.00
_cell.angle_gamma   90.00
#
_symmetry.space_group_name_H-M   'P 1'
#
loop_
_entity.id
_entity.type
_entity.pdbx_description
1 polymer ?
#
loop_
_entity_poly.entity_id
_entity_poly.type
_entity_poly.pdbx_seq_one_letter_code
_entity_poly.pdbx_strand_id
1 'polypeptide(L)'
;MLVSGAKFTKMTGNFGCIHEPLLNIPLTRVIPDELHLLLRITDKLLKNIIDEVLERDAVENFVKTRGQPKGIYLTRLVKAINDLGISFSVWNKKNADGSESQVKEFTSLVGSQKKNLLSGLPSRLHQFLCPNTSATVKQLWVDFGHLYDKISDFNLTNTSAHDIFLDANGLDLTFLFSTRYSPRV
;
A
#
# COMPACT_ATOMS: atom_id res chain seq x y z
N MET A 1 25.40 36.58 18.08
CA MET A 1 25.29 35.65 16.93
C MET A 1 25.00 34.26 17.49
N LEU A 2 23.71 33.89 17.55
CA LEU A 2 23.22 32.52 17.71
C LEU A 2 23.32 31.87 16.31
N VAL A 3 23.60 30.57 16.13
CA VAL A 3 22.80 29.44 16.61
C VAL A 3 23.69 28.26 17.05
N SER A 4 23.38 27.78 18.24
CA SER A 4 23.84 26.55 18.88
C SER A 4 23.66 25.33 17.97
N GLY A 5 24.77 24.64 17.66
CA GLY A 5 24.72 23.33 17.00
C GLY A 5 23.99 22.33 17.91
N ALA A 6 22.84 21.86 17.44
CA ALA A 6 22.11 20.80 18.10
C ALA A 6 23.02 19.56 18.17
N LYS A 7 23.51 19.26 19.39
CA LYS A 7 24.10 17.95 19.68
C LYS A 7 22.96 16.96 19.64
N PHE A 8 22.90 16.16 18.58
CA PHE A 8 22.03 14.99 18.55
C PHE A 8 22.50 14.03 19.65
N THR A 9 21.78 14.06 20.77
CA THR A 9 21.93 13.10 21.86
C THR A 9 21.66 11.71 21.32
N LYS A 10 22.60 10.79 21.58
CA LYS A 10 22.52 9.37 21.26
C LYS A 10 21.20 8.81 21.79
N MET A 11 20.19 8.70 20.93
CA MET A 11 18.96 7.98 21.27
C MET A 11 19.34 6.51 21.43
N THR A 12 19.23 6.01 22.66
CA THR A 12 19.37 4.60 23.02
C THR A 12 18.16 3.84 22.50
N GLY A 13 18.11 3.59 21.19
CA GLY A 13 17.10 2.75 20.55
C GLY A 13 17.80 1.85 19.55
N ASN A 14 17.58 0.53 19.65
CA ASN A 14 18.03 -0.42 18.65
C ASN A 14 17.51 0.02 17.28
N PHE A 15 18.39 0.55 16.43
CA PHE A 15 18.07 0.96 15.05
C PHE A 15 17.87 -0.28 14.17
N GLY A 16 16.94 -1.18 14.50
CA GLY A 16 16.62 -2.38 13.70
C GLY A 16 17.78 -3.37 13.45
N CYS A 17 18.96 -3.13 14.01
CA CYS A 17 20.13 -3.96 13.82
C CYS A 17 20.17 -5.04 14.92
N ILE A 18 20.01 -6.30 14.53
CA ILE A 18 20.15 -7.46 15.43
C ILE A 18 21.62 -7.65 15.84
N HIS A 19 22.55 -7.29 14.94
CA HIS A 19 23.98 -7.35 15.15
C HIS A 19 24.63 -6.03 14.75
N GLU A 20 25.79 -5.73 15.36
CA GLU A 20 26.57 -4.56 14.97
C GLU A 20 27.01 -4.69 13.51
N PRO A 21 26.75 -3.67 12.67
CA PRO A 21 27.14 -3.72 11.27
C PRO A 21 28.67 -3.65 11.15
N LEU A 22 29.22 -4.38 10.17
CA LEU A 22 30.66 -4.33 9.86
C LEU A 22 31.12 -2.93 9.42
N LEU A 23 30.18 -2.10 8.94
CA LEU A 23 30.42 -0.73 8.51
C LEU A 23 29.60 0.23 9.37
N ASN A 24 30.28 1.20 9.98
CA ASN A 24 29.64 2.29 10.71
C ASN A 24 29.43 3.49 9.77
N ILE A 25 28.29 3.50 9.07
CA ILE A 25 27.90 4.60 8.17
C ILE A 25 27.15 5.65 8.98
N PRO A 26 27.60 6.92 9.02
CA PRO A 26 26.85 7.99 9.66
C PRO A 26 25.46 8.13 9.05
N LEU A 27 24.42 8.29 9.88
CA LEU A 27 23.03 8.44 9.40
C LEU A 27 22.86 9.61 8.42
N THR A 28 23.68 10.66 8.53
CA THR A 28 23.68 11.79 7.58
C THR A 28 24.11 11.40 6.16
N ARG A 29 24.61 10.18 5.96
CA ARG A 29 25.02 9.62 4.66
C ARG A 29 24.12 8.46 4.21
N VAL A 30 23.08 8.14 4.98
CA VAL A 30 22.09 7.12 4.64
C VAL A 30 20.98 7.80 3.85
N ILE A 31 20.77 7.37 2.61
CA ILE A 31 19.69 7.86 1.75
C ILE A 31 18.58 6.80 1.78
N PRO A 32 17.34 7.17 2.15
CA PRO A 32 16.22 6.24 2.11
C PRO A 32 15.88 5.85 0.67
N ASP A 33 15.54 4.58 0.46
CA ASP A 33 15.14 4.08 -0.85
C ASP A 33 13.65 4.38 -1.10
N GLU A 34 13.40 5.55 -1.68
CA GLU A 34 12.07 6.05 -2.02
C GLU A 34 11.32 5.08 -2.95
N LEU A 35 12.00 4.54 -3.97
CA LEU A 35 11.37 3.67 -4.95
C LEU A 35 10.91 2.36 -4.31
N HIS A 36 11.76 1.70 -3.52
CA HIS A 36 11.36 0.47 -2.83
C HIS A 36 10.23 0.71 -1.82
N LEU A 37 10.18 1.89 -1.18
CA LEU A 37 9.07 2.28 -0.32
C LEU A 37 7.75 2.39 -1.10
N LEU A 38 7.75 3.07 -2.25
CA LEU A 38 6.59 3.14 -3.15
C LEU A 38 6.12 1.73 -3.55
N LEU A 39 7.07 0.90 -3.99
CA LEU A 39 6.78 -0.45 -4.44
C LEU A 39 6.12 -1.25 -3.32
N ARG A 40 6.70 -1.23 -2.12
CA ARG A 40 6.26 -2.07 -1.00
C ARG A 40 4.90 -1.66 -0.45
N ILE A 41 4.67 -0.36 -0.23
CA ILE A 41 3.44 0.12 0.40
C ILE A 41 2.27 0.02 -0.59
N THR A 42 2.47 0.42 -1.84
CA THR A 42 1.42 0.35 -2.86
C THR A 42 0.97 -1.10 -3.12
N ASP A 43 1.86 -2.09 -3.03
CA ASP A 43 1.45 -3.51 -3.13
C ASP A 43 0.53 -3.93 -1.97
N LYS A 44 0.76 -3.41 -0.77
CA LYS A 44 -0.10 -3.67 0.39
C LYS A 44 -1.46 -2.99 0.22
N LEU A 45 -1.46 -1.73 -0.19
CA LEU A 45 -2.68 -0.98 -0.46
C LEU A 45 -3.52 -1.64 -1.55
N LEU A 46 -2.90 -2.06 -2.66
CA LEU A 46 -3.59 -2.72 -3.76
C LEU A 46 -4.11 -4.10 -3.36
N LYS A 47 -3.33 -4.88 -2.61
CA LYS A 47 -3.78 -6.17 -2.08
C LYS A 47 -5.03 -6.03 -1.22
N ASN A 48 -5.09 -5.02 -0.35
CA ASN A 48 -6.25 -4.80 0.51
C ASN A 48 -7.52 -4.48 -0.30
N ILE A 49 -7.39 -3.67 -1.35
CA ILE A 49 -8.51 -3.41 -2.29
C ILE A 49 -8.98 -4.71 -2.93
N ILE A 50 -8.06 -5.54 -3.44
CA ILE A 50 -8.40 -6.79 -4.10
C ILE A 50 -9.10 -7.73 -3.12
N ASP A 51 -8.58 -7.87 -1.90
CA ASP A 51 -9.18 -8.71 -0.86
C ASP A 51 -10.62 -8.26 -0.53
N GLU A 52 -10.83 -6.97 -0.29
CA GLU A 52 -12.18 -6.42 -0.01
C GLU A 52 -13.15 -6.64 -1.18
N VAL A 53 -12.69 -6.41 -2.41
CA VAL A 53 -13.50 -6.60 -3.63
C VAL A 53 -13.89 -8.07 -3.81
N LEU A 54 -12.98 -8.99 -3.53
CA LEU A 54 -13.26 -10.43 -3.58
C LEU A 54 -14.26 -10.86 -2.51
N GLU A 55 -14.14 -10.34 -1.29
CA GLU A 55 -15.09 -10.60 -0.20
C GLU A 55 -16.49 -10.08 -0.57
N ARG A 56 -16.57 -8.87 -1.12
CA ARG A 56 -17.83 -8.29 -1.60
C ARG A 56 -18.45 -9.13 -2.71
N ASP A 57 -17.65 -9.53 -3.69
CA ASP A 57 -18.12 -10.42 -4.75
C ASP A 57 -18.58 -11.77 -4.18
N ALA A 58 -17.91 -12.33 -3.17
CA ALA A 58 -18.32 -13.59 -2.55
C ALA A 58 -19.72 -13.48 -1.90
N VAL A 59 -19.96 -12.41 -1.15
CA VAL A 59 -21.26 -12.13 -0.51
C VAL A 59 -22.36 -11.97 -1.57
N GLU A 60 -22.14 -11.16 -2.61
CA GLU A 60 -23.16 -10.93 -3.63
C GLU A 60 -23.40 -12.15 -4.53
N ASN A 61 -22.35 -12.92 -4.82
CA ASN A 61 -22.49 -14.13 -5.64
C ASN A 61 -23.19 -15.26 -4.90
N PHE A 62 -23.23 -15.24 -3.56
CA PHE A 62 -23.96 -16.24 -2.76
C PHE A 62 -25.46 -16.21 -3.02
N VAL A 63 -26.01 -15.03 -3.27
CA VAL A 63 -27.46 -14.82 -3.51
C VAL A 63 -27.85 -15.05 -4.97
N LYS A 64 -26.87 -15.13 -5.88
CA LYS A 64 -27.11 -15.21 -7.33
C LYS A 64 -27.47 -16.62 -7.78
N THR A 65 -28.50 -16.71 -8.61
CA THR A 65 -28.91 -17.95 -9.30
C THR A 65 -27.98 -18.29 -10.46
N ARG A 66 -28.06 -19.54 -10.96
CA ARG A 66 -27.27 -20.03 -12.09
C ARG A 66 -27.53 -19.18 -13.34
N GLY A 67 -26.46 -18.71 -13.98
CA GLY A 67 -26.52 -17.87 -15.19
C GLY A 67 -26.35 -16.37 -14.96
N GLN A 68 -26.42 -15.90 -13.71
CA GLN A 68 -26.13 -14.50 -13.38
C GLN A 68 -24.62 -14.20 -13.38
N PRO A 69 -24.19 -12.99 -13.80
CA PRO A 69 -22.78 -12.62 -13.82
C PRO A 69 -22.19 -12.56 -12.41
N LYS A 70 -21.04 -13.20 -12.25
CA LYS A 70 -20.25 -13.26 -11.00
C LYS A 70 -18.99 -12.43 -11.14
N GLY A 71 -18.48 -11.94 -10.01
CA GLY A 71 -17.20 -11.20 -9.99
C GLY A 71 -17.30 -9.78 -10.53
N ILE A 72 -18.48 -9.14 -10.37
CA ILE A 72 -18.77 -7.85 -11.02
C ILE A 72 -17.81 -6.77 -10.50
N TYR A 73 -17.49 -6.77 -9.21
CA TYR A 73 -16.62 -5.75 -8.64
C TYR A 73 -15.16 -5.97 -8.99
N LEU A 74 -14.70 -7.22 -9.02
CA LEU A 74 -13.36 -7.53 -9.50
C LEU A 74 -13.19 -7.11 -10.95
N THR A 75 -14.17 -7.37 -11.82
CA THR A 75 -14.14 -6.90 -13.21
C THR A 75 -14.10 -5.37 -13.28
N ARG A 76 -14.86 -4.66 -12.44
CA ARG A 76 -14.82 -3.20 -12.39
C ARG A 76 -13.48 -2.65 -11.92
N LEU A 77 -12.88 -3.24 -10.89
CA LEU A 77 -11.54 -2.87 -10.40
C LEU A 77 -10.50 -3.05 -11.50
N VAL A 78 -10.46 -4.23 -12.13
CA VAL A 78 -9.52 -4.55 -13.21
C VAL A 78 -9.70 -3.58 -14.37
N LYS A 79 -10.94 -3.31 -14.78
CA LYS A 79 -11.23 -2.30 -15.82
C LYS A 79 -10.75 -0.92 -15.40
N ALA A 80 -11.04 -0.49 -14.18
CA ALA A 80 -10.66 0.83 -13.69
C ALA A 80 -9.15 1.04 -13.68
N ILE A 81 -8.35 0.00 -13.40
CA ILE A 81 -6.88 0.04 -13.46
C ILE A 81 -6.39 0.04 -14.92
N ASN A 82 -6.96 -0.81 -15.78
CA ASN A 82 -6.61 -0.83 -17.21
C ASN A 82 -6.93 0.50 -17.91
N ASP A 83 -8.01 1.17 -17.53
CA ASP A 83 -8.39 2.50 -18.00
C ASP A 83 -7.41 3.61 -17.53
N LEU A 84 -6.44 3.31 -16.66
CA LEU A 84 -5.30 4.20 -16.33
C LEU A 84 -4.08 3.93 -17.24
N GLY A 85 -4.21 3.07 -18.24
CA GLY A 85 -3.11 2.65 -19.12
C GLY A 85 -2.21 1.57 -18.51
N ILE A 86 -2.66 0.87 -17.46
CA ILE A 86 -1.89 -0.16 -16.76
C ILE A 86 -2.46 -1.53 -17.11
N SER A 87 -1.72 -2.35 -17.86
CA SER A 87 -2.12 -3.74 -18.12
C SER A 87 -2.16 -4.55 -16.82
N PHE A 88 -3.36 -4.84 -16.33
CA PHE A 88 -3.58 -5.43 -15.02
C PHE A 88 -4.57 -6.59 -15.07
N SER A 89 -4.23 -7.68 -14.38
CA SER A 89 -5.02 -8.91 -14.27
C SER A 89 -4.89 -9.51 -12.88
N VAL A 90 -5.90 -10.30 -12.47
CA VAL A 90 -5.92 -11.07 -11.22
C VAL A 90 -6.26 -12.52 -11.54
N TRP A 91 -5.50 -13.48 -11.03
CA TRP A 91 -5.66 -14.92 -11.30
C TRP A 91 -5.51 -15.76 -10.03
N ASN A 92 -5.95 -17.02 -10.10
CA ASN A 92 -5.68 -18.00 -9.05
C ASN A 92 -4.23 -18.49 -9.15
N LYS A 93 -3.52 -18.47 -8.03
CA LYS A 93 -2.20 -19.09 -7.93
C LYS A 93 -2.33 -20.58 -8.24
N LYS A 94 -1.41 -21.13 -9.02
CA LYS A 94 -1.35 -22.57 -9.24
C LYS A 94 -0.64 -23.25 -8.08
N ASN A 95 -1.22 -24.35 -7.61
CA ASN A 95 -0.58 -25.27 -6.69
C ASN A 95 0.50 -26.07 -7.43
N ALA A 96 1.36 -26.77 -6.69
CA ALA A 96 2.45 -27.57 -7.26
C ALA A 96 1.95 -28.72 -8.16
N ASP A 97 0.72 -29.17 -7.94
CA ASP A 97 0.01 -30.18 -8.74
C ASP A 97 -0.68 -29.61 -9.98
N GLY A 98 -0.59 -28.30 -10.22
CA GLY A 98 -1.24 -27.59 -11.32
C GLY A 98 -2.72 -27.22 -11.08
N SER A 99 -3.29 -27.60 -9.93
CA SER A 99 -4.65 -27.19 -9.54
C SER A 99 -4.71 -25.72 -9.14
N GLU A 100 -5.89 -25.11 -9.22
CA GLU A 100 -6.07 -23.71 -8.81
C GLU A 100 -6.19 -23.58 -7.29
N SER A 101 -5.36 -22.70 -6.72
CA SER A 101 -5.44 -22.28 -5.33
C SER A 101 -6.52 -21.21 -5.15
N GLN A 102 -7.05 -21.11 -3.92
CA GLN A 102 -7.85 -19.95 -3.52
C GLN A 102 -7.01 -18.69 -3.30
N VAL A 103 -5.67 -18.83 -3.27
CA VAL A 103 -4.76 -17.70 -3.19
C VAL A 103 -4.76 -16.96 -4.54
N LYS A 104 -5.11 -15.68 -4.51
CA LYS A 104 -5.07 -14.82 -5.68
C LYS A 104 -3.69 -14.18 -5.86
N GLU A 105 -3.24 -14.13 -7.10
CA GLU A 105 -2.09 -13.36 -7.57
C GLU A 105 -2.56 -12.31 -8.56
N PHE A 106 -1.76 -11.26 -8.74
CA PHE A 106 -2.08 -10.15 -9.62
C PHE A 106 -0.82 -9.62 -10.31
N THR A 107 -1.01 -8.85 -11.38
CA THR A 107 0.10 -8.30 -12.16
C THR A 107 1.03 -7.46 -11.29
N SER A 108 2.31 -7.85 -11.24
CA SER A 108 3.36 -7.04 -10.61
C SER A 108 3.55 -5.72 -11.37
N LEU A 109 3.49 -4.61 -10.64
CA LEU A 109 3.60 -3.28 -11.22
C LEU A 109 4.98 -2.67 -10.98
N VAL A 110 5.52 -1.97 -11.99
CA VAL A 110 6.76 -1.20 -11.88
C VAL A 110 6.52 0.20 -11.33
N GLY A 111 7.59 0.91 -10.94
CA GLY A 111 7.50 2.21 -10.27
C GLY A 111 6.59 3.23 -10.99
N SER A 112 6.74 3.40 -12.30
CA SER A 112 5.90 4.33 -13.08
C SER A 112 4.42 3.95 -13.05
N GLN A 113 4.10 2.66 -13.18
CA GLN A 113 2.72 2.17 -13.08
C GLN A 113 2.14 2.40 -11.69
N LYS A 114 2.94 2.23 -10.63
CA LYS A 114 2.50 2.50 -9.26
C LYS A 114 2.25 3.98 -8.99
N LYS A 115 3.05 4.89 -9.58
CA LYS A 115 2.77 6.33 -9.52
C LYS A 115 1.44 6.67 -10.21
N ASN A 116 1.17 6.09 -11.38
CA ASN A 116 -0.11 6.27 -12.08
C ASN A 116 -1.28 5.68 -11.28
N LEU A 117 -1.07 4.54 -10.62
CA LEU A 117 -2.07 3.91 -9.76
C LEU A 117 -2.38 4.79 -8.55
N LEU A 118 -1.36 5.31 -7.88
CA LEU A 118 -1.47 6.14 -6.68
C LEU A 118 -2.22 7.45 -6.94
N SER A 119 -1.98 8.07 -8.10
CA SER A 119 -2.68 9.31 -8.49
C SER A 119 -4.08 9.07 -9.07
N GLY A 120 -4.28 8.00 -9.83
CA GLY A 120 -5.50 7.77 -10.60
C GLY A 120 -6.59 6.98 -9.89
N LEU A 121 -6.22 5.93 -9.15
CA LEU A 121 -7.16 4.97 -8.57
C LEU A 121 -8.07 5.55 -7.47
N PRO A 122 -7.61 6.44 -6.55
CA PRO A 122 -8.42 6.90 -5.42
C PRO A 122 -9.77 7.53 -5.82
N SER A 123 -9.82 8.18 -6.98
CA SER A 123 -11.04 8.78 -7.52
C SER A 123 -12.11 7.75 -7.91
N ARG A 124 -11.71 6.50 -8.19
CA ARG A 124 -12.58 5.42 -8.71
C ARG A 124 -12.97 4.37 -7.67
N LEU A 125 -12.39 4.42 -6.46
CA LEU A 125 -12.56 3.39 -5.41
C LEU A 125 -14.02 3.13 -5.03
N HIS A 126 -14.86 4.17 -5.00
CA HIS A 126 -16.29 4.07 -4.67
C HIS A 126 -17.08 3.18 -5.64
N GLN A 127 -16.56 2.89 -6.83
CA GLN A 127 -17.23 2.08 -7.86
C GLN A 127 -17.21 0.57 -7.54
N PHE A 128 -16.31 0.14 -6.66
CA PHE A 128 -16.09 -1.28 -6.35
C PHE A 128 -15.88 -1.59 -4.86
N LEU A 129 -15.46 -0.64 -4.03
CA LEU A 129 -15.36 -0.84 -2.57
C LEU A 129 -16.70 -0.74 -1.86
N CYS A 130 -16.80 -1.35 -0.68
CA CYS A 130 -17.98 -1.27 0.16
C CYS A 130 -18.22 0.18 0.63
N PRO A 131 -19.47 0.67 0.69
CA PRO A 131 -19.75 2.06 1.04
C PRO A 131 -19.21 2.49 2.42
N ASN A 132 -19.15 1.55 3.38
CA ASN A 132 -18.68 1.78 4.74
C ASN A 132 -17.15 1.92 4.86
N THR A 133 -16.38 1.32 3.95
CA THR A 133 -14.91 1.32 3.95
C THR A 133 -14.33 2.28 2.92
N SER A 134 -15.07 2.58 1.85
CA SER A 134 -14.57 3.31 0.68
C SER A 134 -13.96 4.68 1.02
N ALA A 135 -14.58 5.44 1.91
CA ALA A 135 -14.07 6.76 2.31
C ALA A 135 -12.71 6.65 3.02
N THR A 136 -12.60 5.72 3.96
CA THR A 136 -11.37 5.47 4.72
C THR A 136 -10.25 4.96 3.82
N VAL A 137 -10.53 3.98 2.95
CA VAL A 137 -9.52 3.45 2.02
C VAL A 137 -9.08 4.52 1.04
N LYS A 138 -9.99 5.37 0.54
CA LYS A 138 -9.64 6.51 -0.31
C LYS A 138 -8.71 7.48 0.41
N GLN A 139 -9.02 7.85 1.65
CA GLN A 139 -8.21 8.78 2.42
C GLN A 139 -6.81 8.21 2.64
N LEU A 140 -6.70 6.93 3.01
CA LEU A 140 -5.41 6.24 3.19
C LEU A 140 -4.52 6.30 1.94
N TRP A 141 -5.10 6.10 0.75
CA TRP A 141 -4.34 6.22 -0.49
C TRP A 141 -3.89 7.65 -0.78
N VAL A 142 -4.76 8.63 -0.53
CA VAL A 142 -4.46 10.06 -0.73
C VAL A 142 -3.36 10.51 0.22
N ASP A 143 -3.47 10.16 1.50
CA ASP A 143 -2.48 10.50 2.52
C ASP A 143 -1.12 9.86 2.22
N PHE A 144 -1.11 8.60 1.78
CA PHE A 144 0.13 7.96 1.35
C PHE A 144 0.73 8.64 0.11
N GLY A 145 -0.09 9.08 -0.84
CA GLY A 145 0.35 9.90 -1.98
C GLY A 145 1.06 11.17 -1.54
N HIS A 146 0.44 11.93 -0.64
CA HIS A 146 1.04 13.15 -0.09
C HIS A 146 2.33 12.88 0.69
N LEU A 147 2.37 11.80 1.48
CA LEU A 147 3.59 11.40 2.19
C LEU A 147 4.70 11.02 1.21
N TYR A 148 4.37 10.28 0.16
CA TYR A 148 5.31 9.88 -0.86
C TYR A 148 5.90 11.09 -1.60
N ASP A 149 5.05 12.06 -1.99
CA ASP A 149 5.51 13.30 -2.64
C ASP A 149 6.50 14.05 -1.74
N LYS A 150 6.20 14.17 -0.43
CA LYS A 150 7.11 14.78 0.55
C LYS A 150 8.45 14.05 0.70
N ILE A 151 8.45 12.72 0.62
CA ILE A 151 9.68 11.91 0.68
C ILE A 151 10.48 12.08 -0.62
N SER A 152 9.80 12.18 -1.76
CA SER A 152 10.42 12.30 -3.09
C SER A 152 11.01 13.68 -3.38
N ASP A 153 10.47 14.72 -2.75
CA ASP A 153 11.02 16.08 -2.77
C ASP A 153 12.27 16.15 -1.85
N PHE A 154 13.35 15.50 -2.28
CA PHE A 154 14.61 15.36 -1.54
C PHE A 154 15.40 16.68 -1.36
N ASN A 155 14.76 17.83 -1.59
CA ASN A 155 15.18 19.11 -1.03
C ASN A 155 14.49 19.28 0.33
N LEU A 156 15.01 18.62 1.36
CA LEU A 156 14.68 18.85 2.79
C LEU A 156 15.11 20.25 3.26
N THR A 157 14.99 21.28 2.41
CA THR A 157 15.35 22.66 2.75
C THR A 157 14.25 23.32 3.60
N ASN A 158 13.01 22.80 3.58
CA ASN A 158 11.88 23.38 4.31
C ASN A 158 10.96 22.39 5.05
N THR A 159 10.97 21.09 4.73
CA THR A 159 10.13 20.09 5.41
C THR A 159 10.96 19.37 6.47
N SER A 160 10.58 19.49 7.74
CA SER A 160 11.35 18.83 8.80
C SER A 160 11.09 17.33 8.78
N ALA A 161 12.10 16.50 9.04
CA ALA A 161 11.93 15.06 9.20
C ALA A 161 10.89 14.69 10.29
N HIS A 162 10.64 15.62 11.22
CA HIS A 162 9.61 15.52 12.24
C HIS A 162 8.19 15.58 11.65
N ASP A 163 7.95 16.41 10.63
CA ASP A 163 6.62 16.51 9.99
C ASP A 163 6.29 15.22 9.22
N ILE A 164 7.28 14.64 8.52
CA ILE A 164 7.15 13.33 7.86
C ILE A 164 6.83 12.24 8.89
N PHE A 165 7.48 12.28 10.05
CA PHE A 165 7.21 11.33 11.14
C PHE A 165 5.80 11.49 11.70
N LEU A 166 5.32 12.71 11.92
CA LEU A 166 3.95 12.96 12.40
C LEU A 166 2.91 12.46 11.39
N ASP A 167 3.08 12.78 10.10
CA ASP A 167 2.19 12.30 9.05
C ASP A 167 2.17 10.76 8.98
N ALA A 168 3.34 10.12 9.06
CA ALA A 168 3.46 8.67 9.04
C ALA A 168 2.83 7.99 10.26
N ASN A 169 2.84 8.63 11.44
CA ASN A 169 2.11 8.13 12.62
C ASN A 169 0.61 8.38 12.53
N GLY A 170 0.19 9.42 11.81
CA GLY A 170 -1.22 9.69 11.52
C GLY A 170 -1.83 8.71 10.52
N LEU A 171 -1.01 8.12 9.64
CA LEU A 171 -1.36 6.92 8.90
C LEU A 171 -1.51 5.77 9.90
N ASP A 172 -2.73 5.52 10.38
CA ASP A 172 -3.03 4.36 11.22
C ASP A 172 -2.90 3.07 10.39
N LEU A 173 -1.65 2.62 10.20
CA LEU A 173 -1.30 1.39 9.50
C LEU A 173 -1.76 0.15 10.29
N THR A 174 -2.23 0.31 11.54
CA THR A 174 -2.80 -0.79 12.34
C THR A 174 -3.99 -1.41 11.62
N PHE A 175 -4.75 -0.62 10.84
CA PHE A 175 -5.82 -1.14 9.97
C PHE A 175 -5.30 -2.05 8.84
N LEU A 176 -4.06 -1.86 8.37
CA LEU A 176 -3.43 -2.72 7.36
C LEU A 176 -3.01 -4.10 7.90
N PHE A 177 -2.85 -4.23 9.22
CA PHE A 177 -2.39 -5.45 9.90
C PHE A 177 -3.47 -6.12 10.77
N SER A 178 -4.50 -5.39 11.18
CA SER A 178 -5.49 -5.87 12.17
C SER A 178 -6.60 -6.76 11.59
N THR A 179 -6.78 -6.87 10.27
CA THR A 179 -7.91 -7.63 9.71
C THR A 179 -7.68 -9.12 9.51
N ARG A 180 -6.58 -9.74 9.99
CA ARG A 180 -6.41 -11.21 9.88
C ARG A 180 -5.67 -11.90 11.02
N TYR A 181 -6.23 -11.83 12.23
CA TYR A 181 -6.17 -12.97 13.16
C TYR A 181 -7.60 -13.43 13.45
N SER A 182 -8.16 -14.21 12.53
CA SER A 182 -9.23 -15.15 12.90
C SER A 182 -8.58 -16.52 13.05
N PRO A 183 -8.57 -17.11 14.27
CA PRO A 183 -8.04 -18.44 14.47
C PRO A 183 -8.90 -19.41 13.65
N ARG A 184 -8.26 -20.15 12.74
CA ARG A 184 -8.92 -21.28 12.08
C ARG A 184 -9.27 -22.29 13.17
N VAL A 185 -10.57 -22.51 13.38
CA VAL A 185 -11.11 -23.67 14.09
C VAL A 185 -11.25 -24.80 13.08
#